data_AF-A0A8J3UZI1-F1
#
_entry.id   AF-A0A8J3UZI1-F1
#
_cell.length_a   1.000
_cell.length_b   1.000
_cell.length_c   1.000
_cell.angle_alpha   90.00
_cell.angle_beta   90.00
_cell.angle_gamma   90.00
#
_symmetry.space_group_name_H-M   'P 1'
#
loop_
_entity.id
_entity.type
_entity.pdbx_description
1 polymer ?
#
loop_
_entity_poly.entity_id
_entity_poly.type
_entity_poly.pdbx_seq_one_letter_code
_entity_poly.pdbx_strand_id
1 'polypeptide(L)'
;MAAPGGAAVTFAQAVEAFLSRPGLNAETVRSHGQTLTRLRRHLGDDTPLPKVTAAQVAEAFAAAWGEAASATWNRHRAAIRSFFAWAAQERG
;
A
#
# COMPACT_ATOMS: atom_id res chain seq x y z
N MET A 1 -16.36 -0.25 -22.72
CA MET A 1 -17.66 -0.16 -22.03
C MET A 1 -17.77 -1.31 -21.04
N ALA A 2 -17.43 -1.03 -19.78
CA ALA A 2 -17.91 -1.71 -18.58
C ALA A 2 -17.54 -0.78 -17.42
N ALA A 3 -18.51 -0.02 -16.92
CA ALA A 3 -18.43 0.54 -15.58
C ALA A 3 -19.17 -0.47 -14.68
N PRO A 4 -18.46 -1.34 -13.93
CA PRO A 4 -19.13 -2.15 -12.93
C PRO A 4 -19.39 -1.27 -11.72
N GLY A 5 -20.66 -1.13 -11.34
CA GLY A 5 -21.09 -0.29 -10.23
C GLY A 5 -20.34 -0.60 -8.94
N GLY A 6 -20.00 0.46 -8.18
CA GLY A 6 -19.67 0.39 -6.75
C GLY A 6 -18.64 -0.65 -6.31
N ALA A 7 -17.78 -1.16 -7.18
CA ALA A 7 -16.75 -2.13 -6.79
C ALA A 7 -15.68 -1.39 -5.98
N ALA A 8 -15.54 -1.74 -4.71
CA ALA A 8 -14.55 -1.12 -3.83
C ALA A 8 -13.16 -1.21 -4.48
N VAL A 9 -12.49 -0.06 -4.68
CA VAL A 9 -11.15 0.00 -5.28
C VAL A 9 -10.23 -1.00 -4.56
N THR A 10 -9.59 -1.86 -5.35
CA THR A 10 -8.70 -2.91 -4.87
C THR A 10 -7.40 -2.33 -4.31
N PHE A 11 -6.67 -3.12 -3.52
CA PHE A 11 -5.37 -2.72 -3.01
C PHE A 11 -4.39 -2.40 -4.15
N ALA A 12 -4.35 -3.21 -5.20
CA ALA A 12 -3.50 -2.98 -6.36
C ALA A 12 -3.81 -1.64 -7.05
N GLN A 13 -5.07 -1.35 -7.32
CA GLN A 13 -5.50 -0.08 -7.94
C GLN A 13 -5.18 1.13 -7.05
N ALA A 14 -5.37 1.01 -5.74
CA ALA A 14 -5.04 2.08 -4.81
C ALA A 14 -3.53 2.35 -4.77
N VAL A 15 -2.71 1.30 -4.80
CA VAL A 15 -1.24 1.42 -4.88
C VAL A 15 -0.82 2.12 -6.17
N GLU A 16 -1.39 1.75 -7.31
CA GLU A 16 -1.09 2.39 -8.60
C GLU A 16 -1.48 3.87 -8.60
N ALA A 17 -2.70 4.19 -8.13
CA ALA A 17 -3.16 5.57 -8.00
C ALA A 17 -2.28 6.41 -7.06
N PHE A 18 -1.80 5.82 -5.96
CA PHE A 18 -0.87 6.50 -5.05
C PHE A 18 0.49 6.78 -5.71
N LEU A 19 1.02 5.83 -6.46
CA LEU A 19 2.32 5.96 -7.14
C LEU A 19 2.25 6.86 -8.38
N SER A 20 1.07 7.03 -8.98
CA SER A 20 0.85 7.95 -10.11
C SER A 20 0.61 9.41 -9.69
N ARG A 21 0.66 9.73 -8.39
CA ARG A 21 0.39 11.10 -7.92
C ARG A 21 1.46 12.08 -8.41
N PRO A 22 1.05 13.27 -8.88
CA PRO A 22 1.99 14.33 -9.19
C PRO A 22 2.70 14.81 -7.91
N GLY A 23 4.01 15.04 -7.98
CA GLY A 23 4.82 15.54 -6.87
C GLY A 23 5.62 14.47 -6.09
N LEU A 24 5.44 13.18 -6.38
CA LEU A 24 6.34 12.14 -5.88
C LEU A 24 7.61 12.11 -6.76
N ASN A 25 8.79 12.12 -6.12
CA ASN A 25 10.04 11.91 -6.82
C ASN A 25 10.19 10.42 -7.21
N ALA A 26 10.94 10.15 -8.28
CA ALA A 26 11.10 8.78 -8.81
C ALA A 26 11.70 7.80 -7.80
N GLU A 27 12.58 8.27 -6.91
CA GLU A 27 13.17 7.47 -5.86
C GLU A 27 12.13 7.02 -4.82
N THR A 28 11.24 7.91 -4.41
CA THR A 28 10.14 7.63 -3.47
C THR A 28 9.14 6.70 -4.12
N VAL A 29 8.78 6.92 -5.40
CA VAL A 29 7.92 6.00 -6.15
C VAL A 29 8.53 4.59 -6.15
N ARG A 30 9.84 4.46 -6.43
CA ARG A 30 10.51 3.15 -6.43
C ARG A 30 10.56 2.51 -5.04
N SER A 31 10.86 3.29 -4.01
CA SER A 31 10.98 2.81 -2.62
C SER A 31 9.62 2.38 -2.06
N HIS A 32 8.59 3.21 -2.26
CA HIS A 32 7.20 2.89 -1.89
C HIS A 32 6.67 1.73 -2.73
N GLY A 33 6.93 1.72 -4.04
CA GLY A 33 6.56 0.64 -4.95
C GLY A 33 7.09 -0.71 -4.52
N GLN A 34 8.35 -0.82 -4.09
CA GLN A 34 8.90 -2.07 -3.55
C GLN A 34 8.16 -2.54 -2.29
N THR A 35 7.88 -1.61 -1.37
CA THR A 35 7.17 -1.90 -0.12
C THR A 35 5.75 -2.38 -0.40
N LEU A 36 5.01 -1.65 -1.24
CA LEU A 36 3.62 -1.91 -1.58
C LEU A 36 3.46 -3.15 -2.47
N THR A 37 4.42 -3.44 -3.36
CA THR A 37 4.43 -4.68 -4.15
C THR A 37 4.59 -5.91 -3.26
N ARG A 38 5.37 -5.81 -2.19
CA ARG A 38 5.52 -6.91 -1.23
C ARG A 38 4.24 -7.15 -0.44
N LEU A 39 3.55 -6.08 -0.04
CA LEU A 39 2.21 -6.18 0.55
C LEU A 39 1.18 -6.77 -0.42
N ARG A 40 1.18 -6.33 -1.68
CA ARG A 40 0.33 -6.87 -2.76
C ARG A 40 0.44 -8.39 -2.87
N ARG A 41 1.68 -8.91 -2.84
CA ARG A 41 1.93 -10.37 -2.88
C ARG A 41 1.42 -11.11 -1.65
N HIS A 42 1.40 -10.47 -0.48
CA HIS A 42 0.94 -11.10 0.76
C HIS A 42 -0.58 -11.03 0.93
N LEU A 43 -1.18 -9.88 0.60
CA LEU A 43 -2.60 -9.61 0.75
C LEU A 43 -3.43 -10.09 -0.46
N GLY A 44 -2.81 -10.24 -1.62
CA GLY A 44 -3.47 -10.47 -2.90
C GLY A 44 -3.87 -9.16 -3.60
N ASP A 45 -3.76 -9.16 -4.93
CA ASP A 45 -4.03 -7.98 -5.76
C ASP A 45 -5.53 -7.63 -5.80
N ASP A 46 -6.40 -8.63 -5.76
CA ASP A 46 -7.86 -8.49 -5.79
C ASP A 46 -8.48 -8.11 -4.44
N THR A 47 -7.67 -7.98 -3.38
CA THR A 47 -8.17 -7.65 -2.05
C THR A 47 -8.76 -6.24 -2.04
N PRO A 48 -10.05 -6.08 -1.71
CA PRO A 48 -10.66 -4.76 -1.60
C PRO A 48 -9.96 -3.95 -0.51
N LEU A 49 -9.54 -2.72 -0.81
CA LEU A 49 -8.83 -1.88 0.17
C LEU A 49 -9.60 -1.70 1.50
N PRO A 50 -10.95 -1.57 1.53
CA PRO A 50 -11.69 -1.50 2.80
C PRO A 50 -11.66 -2.77 3.64
N LYS A 51 -11.32 -3.92 3.04
CA LYS A 51 -11.14 -5.19 3.75
C LYS A 51 -9.73 -5.35 4.31
N VAL A 52 -8.79 -4.48 3.93
CA VAL A 52 -7.41 -4.52 4.45
C VAL A 52 -7.41 -4.01 5.89
N THR A 53 -7.06 -4.90 6.81
CA THR A 53 -6.99 -4.58 8.23
C THR A 53 -5.55 -4.27 8.68
N ALA A 54 -5.41 -3.54 9.78
CA ALA A 54 -4.11 -3.26 10.38
C ALA A 54 -3.37 -4.55 10.79
N ALA A 55 -4.10 -5.62 11.16
CA ALA A 55 -3.51 -6.91 11.51
C ALA A 55 -2.87 -7.58 10.29
N GLN A 56 -3.57 -7.66 9.16
CA GLN A 56 -3.02 -8.22 7.92
C GLN A 56 -1.80 -7.43 7.42
N VAL A 57 -1.83 -6.09 7.58
CA VAL A 57 -0.67 -5.25 7.27
C VAL A 57 0.48 -5.57 8.21
N ALA A 58 0.24 -5.70 9.52
CA ALA A 58 1.27 -6.02 10.51
C ALA A 58 1.89 -7.41 10.27
N GLU A 59 1.09 -8.42 9.92
CA GLU A 59 1.56 -9.75 9.56
C GLU A 59 2.43 -9.72 8.29
N ALA A 60 1.97 -9.05 7.24
CA ALA A 60 2.76 -8.86 6.02
C ALA A 60 4.10 -8.17 6.33
N PHE A 61 4.08 -7.21 7.25
CA PHE A 61 5.24 -6.44 7.66
C PHE A 61 6.24 -7.26 8.48
N ALA A 62 5.75 -8.05 9.44
CA ALA A 62 6.56 -8.98 10.22
C ALA A 62 7.14 -10.10 9.33
N ALA A 63 6.37 -10.62 8.38
CA ALA A 63 6.85 -11.65 7.46
C ALA A 63 7.92 -11.12 6.49
N ALA A 64 7.83 -9.86 6.08
CA ALA A 64 8.76 -9.27 5.11
C ALA A 64 10.00 -8.62 5.76
N TRP A 65 9.86 -8.05 6.96
CA TRP A 65 10.89 -7.24 7.62
C TRP A 65 11.07 -7.56 9.12
N GLY A 66 10.53 -8.66 9.63
CA GLY A 66 10.64 -9.02 11.05
C GLY A 66 12.08 -9.11 11.57
N GLU A 67 13.03 -9.43 10.68
CA GLU A 67 14.47 -9.46 10.98
C GLU A 67 15.24 -8.23 10.47
N ALA A 68 14.54 -7.25 9.89
CA ALA A 68 15.19 -6.06 9.36
C ALA A 68 15.63 -5.11 10.49
N ALA A 69 16.72 -4.37 10.25
CA ALA A 69 17.16 -3.34 11.16
C ALA A 69 16.06 -2.28 11.42
N SER A 70 15.99 -1.76 12.64
CA SER A 70 14.97 -0.77 13.07
C SER A 70 14.87 0.45 12.17
N ALA A 71 15.99 0.89 11.56
CA ALA A 71 16.00 1.99 10.61
C ALA A 71 15.24 1.67 9.32
N THR A 72 15.43 0.46 8.77
CA THR A 72 14.74 -0.04 7.58
C THR A 72 13.26 -0.26 7.89
N TRP A 73 12.96 -0.82 9.06
CA TRP A 73 11.59 -0.99 9.55
C TRP A 73 10.81 0.33 9.61
N ASN A 74 11.41 1.36 10.22
CA ASN A 74 10.78 2.67 10.34
C ASN A 74 10.52 3.33 8.99
N ARG A 75 11.44 3.18 8.03
CA ARG A 75 11.27 3.71 6.67
C ARG A 75 10.08 3.07 5.94
N HIS A 76 10.00 1.74 5.96
CA HIS A 76 8.87 1.04 5.34
C HIS A 76 7.55 1.35 6.07
N ARG A 77 7.58 1.50 7.40
CA ARG A 77 6.39 1.80 8.20
C ARG A 77 5.86 3.19 7.87
N ALA A 78 6.76 4.16 7.70
CA ALA A 78 6.42 5.51 7.27
C ALA A 78 5.77 5.50 5.88
N ALA A 79 6.32 4.75 4.92
CA ALA A 79 5.75 4.62 3.57
C ALA A 79 4.31 4.08 3.60
N ILE A 80 4.07 3.00 4.37
CA ILE A 80 2.74 2.40 4.52
C ILE A 80 1.78 3.38 5.19
N ARG A 81 2.21 4.08 6.24
CA ARG A 81 1.38 5.06 6.94
C ARG A 81 0.97 6.20 6.01
N SER A 82 1.90 6.71 5.20
CA SER A 82 1.62 7.74 4.19
C SER A 82 0.62 7.27 3.14
N PHE A 83 0.74 6.01 2.69
CA PHE A 83 -0.21 5.41 1.76
C PHE A 83 -1.63 5.33 2.36
N PHE A 84 -1.79 4.77 3.56
CA PHE A 84 -3.12 4.66 4.19
C PHE A 84 -3.72 6.01 4.56
N ALA A 85 -2.90 6.97 4.99
CA ALA A 85 -3.37 8.33 5.24
C ALA A 85 -3.91 8.97 3.95
N TRP A 86 -3.19 8.85 2.84
CA TRP A 86 -3.68 9.32 1.54
C TRP A 86 -4.97 8.59 1.12
N ALA A 87 -5.00 7.25 1.23
CA ALA A 87 -6.17 6.47 0.84
C ALA A 87 -7.42 6.80 1.66
N ALA A 88 -7.25 7.20 2.93
CA ALA A 88 -8.34 7.67 3.76
C ALA A 88 -8.84 9.07 3.33
N GLN A 89 -7.96 9.94 2.83
CA GLN A 89 -8.32 11.27 2.34
C GLN A 89 -9.02 11.22 0.98
N GLU A 90 -8.59 10.37 0.05
CA GLU A 90 -9.23 10.22 -1.27
C GLU A 90 -10.61 9.57 -1.22
N ARG A 91 -10.96 8.91 -0.10
CA ARG A 91 -12.27 8.27 0.11
C ARG A 91 -13.20 9.04 1.04
N GLY A 92 -12.74 10.14 1.63
CA GLY A 92 -13.54 11.05 2.45
C GLY A 92 -14.15 12.15 1.60
#